data_AF-A0AA42ZD94-F1
#
_entry.id   AF-A0AA42ZD94-F1
#
_cell.length_a   1.000
_cell.length_b   1.000
_cell.length_c   1.000
_cell.angle_alpha   90.00
_cell.angle_beta   90.00
_cell.angle_gamma   90.00
#
_symmetry.space_group_name_H-M   'P 1'
#
loop_
_entity.id
_entity.type
_entity.pdbx_description
1 polymer ?
#
loop_
_entity_poly.entity_id
_entity_poly.type
_entity_poly.pdbx_seq_one_letter_code
_entity_poly.pdbx_strand_id
1 'polypeptide(L)'
;MNKLVKWLIFSVIAALAPLVFHYMSALTTGKEVSFLGPISGGELLLLSVALAAVAIGENYMLGNNHLTRKLILGGLSLLSLLLASYWYAYISTFVGASEAVDRGFVGWGSIIIYAVTLVLAGLTIGLPTKTERQERG
;
A
#
# COMPACT_ATOMS: atom_id res chain seq x y z
N MET A 1 12.79 0.53 20.38
CA MET A 1 11.62 0.04 19.62
C MET A 1 12.03 -0.12 18.16
N ASN A 2 11.91 -1.34 17.61
CA ASN A 2 12.40 -1.67 16.27
C ASN A 2 11.73 -0.80 15.20
N LYS A 3 12.50 -0.32 14.21
CA LYS A 3 12.03 0.53 13.11
C LYS A 3 10.80 -0.06 12.39
N LEU A 4 10.82 -1.37 12.17
CA LEU A 4 9.71 -2.10 11.54
C LEU A 4 8.41 -2.03 12.35
N VAL A 5 8.49 -2.10 13.68
CA VAL A 5 7.32 -1.99 14.57
C VAL A 5 6.75 -0.57 14.55
N LYS A 6 7.63 0.45 14.58
CA LYS A 6 7.20 1.85 14.42
C LYS A 6 6.49 2.06 13.09
N TRP A 7 7.07 1.60 11.99
CA TRP A 7 6.46 1.72 10.67
C TRP A 7 5.11 0.99 10.58
N LEU A 8 5.02 -0.23 11.11
CA LEU A 8 3.76 -0.98 11.08
C LEU A 8 2.65 -0.24 11.83
N ILE A 9 2.94 0.31 13.01
CA ILE A 9 1.96 1.05 13.80
C ILE A 9 1.61 2.39 13.15
N PHE A 10 2.59 3.20 12.75
CA PHE A 10 2.34 4.58 12.31
C PHE A 10 2.00 4.71 10.83
N SER A 11 2.43 3.78 9.98
CA SER A 11 2.16 3.82 8.54
C SER A 11 1.04 2.86 8.15
N VAL A 12 1.11 1.59 8.55
CA VAL A 12 0.12 0.59 8.11
C VAL A 12 -1.22 0.80 8.82
N ILE A 13 -1.25 0.92 10.15
CA ILE A 13 -2.52 1.11 10.87
C ILE A 13 -3.14 2.47 10.54
N ALA A 14 -2.34 3.54 10.45
CA ALA A 14 -2.85 4.86 10.07
C ALA A 14 -3.39 4.88 8.64
N ALA A 15 -2.74 4.15 7.71
CA ALA A 15 -3.24 4.00 6.34
C ALA A 15 -4.57 3.24 6.26
N LEU A 16 -4.94 2.45 7.28
CA LEU A 16 -6.27 1.80 7.35
C LEU A 16 -7.37 2.73 7.87
N ALA A 17 -7.04 3.89 8.44
CA ALA A 17 -8.05 4.83 8.97
C ALA A 17 -9.12 5.26 7.94
N PRO A 18 -8.78 5.58 6.67
CA PRO A 18 -9.78 5.90 5.64
C PRO A 18 -10.78 4.76 5.42
N LEU A 19 -10.30 3.51 5.45
CA LEU A 19 -11.13 2.32 5.28
C LEU A 19 -12.14 2.17 6.44
N VAL A 20 -11.69 2.44 7.67
CA VAL A 20 -12.55 2.44 8.86
C VAL A 20 -13.60 3.53 8.77
N PHE A 21 -13.23 4.75 8.37
CA PHE A 21 -14.20 5.85 8.22
C PHE A 21 -15.20 5.60 7.09
N HIS A 22 -14.79 4.98 6.00
CA HIS A 22 -15.73 4.56 4.95
C HIS A 22 -16.73 3.53 5.47
N TYR A 23 -16.27 2.53 6.24
CA TYR A 23 -17.14 1.56 6.89
C TYR A 23 -18.14 2.21 7.86
N MET A 24 -17.67 3.15 8.69
CA MET A 24 -18.54 3.92 9.60
C MET A 24 -19.58 4.77 8.86
N SER A 25 -19.19 5.36 7.72
CA SER A 25 -20.11 6.14 6.87
C SER A 25 -21.21 5.24 6.27
N ALA A 26 -20.85 4.03 5.82
CA ALA A 26 -21.81 3.05 5.30
C ALA A 26 -22.83 2.61 6.37
N LEU A 27 -22.36 2.38 7.61
CA LEU A 27 -23.24 2.10 8.76
C LEU A 27 -24.21 3.25 9.04
N THR A 28 -23.74 4.49 8.96
CA THR A 28 -24.55 5.68 9.23
C THR A 28 -25.61 5.94 8.15
N THR A 29 -25.34 5.53 6.91
CA THR A 29 -26.28 5.68 5.77
C THR A 29 -27.21 4.49 5.57
N GLY A 30 -27.13 3.45 6.41
CA GLY A 30 -28.00 2.26 6.33
C GLY A 30 -27.79 1.42 5.06
N LYS A 31 -26.66 1.59 4.37
CA LYS A 31 -26.30 0.77 3.21
C LYS A 31 -25.83 -0.61 3.67
N GLU A 32 -26.12 -1.64 2.88
CA GLU A 32 -25.61 -2.99 3.18
C GLU A 32 -24.09 -2.96 3.32
N VAL A 33 -23.64 -3.42 4.48
CA VAL A 33 -22.25 -3.31 4.90
C VAL A 33 -21.48 -4.48 4.32
N SER A 34 -21.11 -4.39 3.05
CA SER A 34 -20.25 -5.38 2.42
C SER A 34 -18.78 -5.04 2.70
N PHE A 35 -18.03 -5.99 3.28
CA PHE A 35 -16.58 -5.88 3.43
C PHE A 35 -15.87 -5.67 2.08
N LEU A 36 -16.44 -6.19 0.99
CA LEU A 36 -15.92 -5.98 -0.36
C LEU A 36 -16.28 -4.60 -0.94
N GLY A 37 -17.27 -3.89 -0.39
CA GLY A 37 -17.70 -2.59 -0.90
C GLY A 37 -16.57 -1.55 -0.94
N PRO A 38 -15.95 -1.23 0.22
CA PRO A 38 -14.80 -0.33 0.31
C PRO A 38 -13.61 -0.77 -0.54
N ILE A 39 -13.30 -2.08 -0.48
CA ILE A 39 -12.17 -2.68 -1.20
C ILE A 39 -12.38 -2.59 -2.72
N SER A 40 -13.62 -2.75 -3.20
CA SER A 40 -13.99 -2.65 -4.61
C SER A 40 -13.96 -1.21 -5.16
N GLY A 41 -13.93 -0.21 -4.28
CA GLY A 41 -13.79 1.20 -4.66
C GLY A 41 -12.36 1.61 -5.05
N GLY A 42 -11.39 0.68 -4.97
CA GLY A 42 -9.98 0.97 -5.27
C GLY A 42 -9.23 1.64 -4.13
N GLU A 43 -9.84 1.80 -2.95
CA GLU A 43 -9.19 2.41 -1.78
C GLU A 43 -7.92 1.65 -1.37
N LEU A 44 -7.93 0.31 -1.45
CA LEU A 44 -6.74 -0.52 -1.19
C LEU A 44 -5.59 -0.25 -2.18
N LEU A 45 -5.90 0.09 -3.43
CA LEU A 45 -4.88 0.43 -4.43
C LEU A 45 -4.22 1.76 -4.07
N LEU A 46 -4.99 2.73 -3.61
CA LEU A 46 -4.48 4.00 -3.07
C LEU A 46 -3.55 3.77 -1.87
N LEU A 47 -3.92 2.87 -0.95
CA LEU A 47 -3.05 2.49 0.16
C LEU A 47 -1.77 1.80 -0.32
N SER A 48 -1.87 0.98 -1.37
CA SER A 48 -0.71 0.34 -2.00
C SER A 48 0.24 1.37 -2.60
N VAL A 49 -0.28 2.39 -3.29
CA VAL A 49 0.52 3.52 -3.81
C VAL A 49 1.28 4.22 -2.68
N ALA A 50 0.60 4.54 -1.58
CA ALA A 50 1.23 5.19 -0.43
C ALA A 50 2.33 4.32 0.21
N LEU A 51 2.06 3.01 0.41
CA LEU A 51 3.05 2.06 0.94
C LEU A 51 4.26 1.91 0.02
N ALA A 52 4.04 1.81 -1.28
CA ALA A 52 5.11 1.72 -2.27
C ALA A 52 5.96 3.00 -2.28
N ALA A 53 5.35 4.18 -2.19
CA ALA A 53 6.07 5.45 -2.11
C ALA A 53 6.97 5.52 -0.87
N VAL A 54 6.47 5.08 0.30
CA VAL A 54 7.27 4.98 1.52
C VAL A 54 8.43 4.01 1.34
N ALA A 55 8.18 2.83 0.77
CA ALA A 55 9.24 1.85 0.49
C ALA A 55 10.33 2.41 -0.42
N ILE A 56 9.95 3.14 -1.48
CA ILE A 56 10.90 3.79 -2.40
C ILE A 56 11.76 4.83 -1.66
N GLY A 57 11.15 5.66 -0.81
CA GLY A 57 11.86 6.67 -0.02
C GLY A 57 12.85 6.03 0.95
N GLU A 58 12.44 5.00 1.68
CA GLU A 58 13.30 4.24 2.61
C GLU A 58 14.45 3.54 1.87
N ASN A 59 14.16 3.01 0.68
CA ASN A 59 15.15 2.39 -0.16
C ASN A 59 16.23 3.39 -0.61
N TYR A 60 15.87 4.65 -0.84
CA TYR A 60 16.84 5.71 -1.15
C TYR A 60 17.84 5.93 -0.01
N MET A 61 17.41 5.78 1.25
CA MET A 61 18.25 5.94 2.44
C MET A 61 19.18 4.74 2.74
N LEU A 62 18.97 3.59 2.09
CA LEU A 62 19.87 2.44 2.21
C LEU A 62 21.25 2.74 1.60
N GLY A 63 22.29 2.27 2.29
CA GLY A 63 23.68 2.41 1.84
C GLY A 63 24.07 1.52 0.65
N ASN A 64 25.24 1.79 0.07
CA ASN A 64 25.73 1.09 -1.13
C ASN A 64 26.00 -0.40 -0.93
N ASN A 65 26.03 -0.88 0.31
CA ASN A 65 26.32 -2.29 0.64
C ASN A 65 25.25 -3.28 0.16
N HIS A 66 24.09 -2.79 -0.29
CA HIS A 66 22.97 -3.60 -0.77
C HIS A 66 22.43 -3.12 -2.12
N LEU A 67 23.30 -2.68 -3.04
CA LEU A 67 22.92 -2.10 -4.33
C LEU A 67 21.93 -2.97 -5.12
N THR A 68 22.17 -4.28 -5.23
CA THR A 68 21.31 -5.21 -5.97
C THR A 68 19.92 -5.34 -5.34
N ARG A 69 19.84 -5.48 -4.00
CA ARG A 69 18.56 -5.56 -3.30
C ARG A 69 17.80 -4.23 -3.40
N LYS A 70 18.51 -3.10 -3.32
CA LYS A 70 17.96 -1.76 -3.51
C LYS A 70 17.35 -1.61 -4.90
N LEU A 71 18.03 -2.08 -5.94
CA LEU A 71 17.49 -2.01 -7.30
C LEU A 71 16.23 -2.86 -7.48
N ILE A 72 16.24 -4.10 -6.96
CA ILE A 72 15.11 -5.04 -7.08
C ILE A 72 13.90 -4.54 -6.27
N LEU A 73 14.08 -4.27 -4.98
CA LEU A 73 12.97 -3.84 -4.10
C LEU A 73 12.43 -2.47 -4.50
N GLY A 74 13.32 -1.55 -4.91
CA GLY A 74 12.92 -0.24 -5.41
C GLY A 74 12.17 -0.33 -6.72
N GLY A 75 12.68 -1.11 -7.67
CA GLY A 75 12.03 -1.34 -8.97
C GLY A 75 10.66 -1.99 -8.82
N LEU A 76 10.55 -3.04 -7.99
CA LEU A 76 9.27 -3.71 -7.73
C LEU A 76 8.28 -2.80 -6.99
N SER A 77 8.74 -1.97 -6.05
CA SER A 77 7.88 -0.99 -5.39
C SER A 77 7.38 0.07 -6.38
N LEU A 78 8.25 0.56 -7.28
CA LEU A 78 7.86 1.50 -8.32
C LEU A 78 6.87 0.89 -9.31
N LEU A 79 7.08 -0.35 -9.75
CA LEU A 79 6.15 -1.06 -10.63
C LEU A 79 4.79 -1.27 -9.95
N SER A 80 4.78 -1.67 -8.68
CA SER A 80 3.56 -1.83 -7.90
C SER A 80 2.80 -0.51 -7.76
N LEU A 81 3.52 0.59 -7.53
CA LEU A 81 2.96 1.94 -7.48
C LEU A 81 2.31 2.31 -8.80
N LEU A 82 3.00 2.14 -9.92
CA LEU A 82 2.49 2.49 -11.25
C LEU A 82 1.26 1.64 -11.60
N LEU A 83 1.31 0.33 -11.33
CA LEU A 83 0.21 -0.58 -11.59
C LEU A 83 -1.01 -0.25 -10.73
N ALA A 84 -0.81 0.02 -9.43
CA ALA A 84 -1.89 0.40 -8.53
C ALA A 84 -2.52 1.75 -8.93
N SER A 85 -1.70 2.75 -9.30
CA SER A 85 -2.19 4.04 -9.79
C SER A 85 -2.99 3.91 -11.09
N TYR A 86 -2.47 3.14 -12.06
CA TYR A 86 -3.17 2.89 -13.32
C TYR A 86 -4.50 2.18 -13.11
N TRP A 87 -4.49 1.12 -12.29
CA TRP A 87 -5.70 0.35 -12.00
C TRP A 87 -6.72 1.18 -11.21
N TYR A 88 -6.27 1.98 -10.23
CA TYR A 88 -7.14 2.90 -9.51
C TYR A 88 -7.79 3.92 -10.45
N ALA A 89 -7.00 4.54 -11.35
CA ALA A 89 -7.51 5.46 -12.35
C ALA A 89 -8.58 4.80 -13.23
N TYR A 90 -8.33 3.57 -13.68
CA TYR A 90 -9.30 2.78 -14.44
C TYR A 90 -10.59 2.52 -13.65
N ILE A 91 -10.52 2.06 -12.40
CA ILE A 91 -11.73 1.84 -11.58
C ILE A 91 -12.51 3.15 -11.39
N SER A 92 -11.80 4.24 -11.13
CA SER A 92 -12.43 5.54 -10.84
C SER A 92 -13.26 6.08 -12.00
N THR A 93 -12.96 5.71 -13.26
CA THR A 93 -13.77 6.10 -14.41
C THR A 93 -15.10 5.35 -14.48
N PHE A 94 -15.17 4.11 -14.00
CA PHE A 94 -16.39 3.30 -14.07
C PHE A 94 -17.27 3.40 -12.82
N VAL A 95 -16.70 3.76 -11.67
CA VAL A 95 -17.47 4.00 -10.44
C VAL A 95 -18.52 5.11 -10.63
N GLY A 96 -18.26 6.10 -11.49
CA GLY A 96 -19.22 7.15 -11.84
C GLY A 96 -20.21 6.78 -12.96
N ALA A 97 -19.90 5.78 -13.80
CA ALA A 97 -20.64 5.48 -15.02
C ALA A 97 -21.78 4.45 -14.84
N SER A 98 -21.94 3.86 -13.65
CA SER A 98 -22.93 2.80 -13.37
C SER A 98 -22.84 1.58 -14.31
N GLU A 99 -21.70 1.36 -14.94
CA GLU A 99 -21.45 0.14 -15.70
C GLU A 99 -21.12 -1.03 -14.76
N ALA A 100 -21.46 -2.25 -15.20
CA ALA A 100 -21.29 -3.49 -14.46
C ALA A 100 -19.80 -3.89 -14.40
N VAL A 101 -19.01 -3.16 -13.62
CA VAL A 101 -17.69 -3.62 -13.20
C VAL A 101 -17.89 -4.73 -12.17
N ASP A 102 -17.28 -5.89 -12.41
CA ASP A 102 -17.25 -6.98 -11.45
C ASP A 102 -16.45 -6.56 -10.21
N ARG A 103 -17.19 -6.14 -9.18
CA ARG A 103 -16.66 -5.71 -7.89
C ARG A 103 -15.86 -6.82 -7.20
N GLY A 104 -16.16 -8.08 -7.49
CA GLY A 104 -15.45 -9.23 -6.96
C GLY A 104 -14.03 -9.31 -7.49
N PHE A 105 -13.86 -9.16 -8.81
CA PHE A 105 -12.54 -9.17 -9.44
C PHE A 105 -11.66 -8.01 -8.98
N VAL A 106 -12.24 -6.80 -8.93
CA VAL A 106 -11.54 -5.60 -8.46
C VAL A 106 -11.13 -5.72 -6.99
N GLY A 107 -12.02 -6.26 -6.15
CA GLY A 107 -11.73 -6.47 -4.73
C GLY A 107 -10.56 -7.42 -4.51
N TRP A 108 -10.59 -8.59 -5.15
CA TRP A 108 -9.51 -9.59 -5.04
C TRP A 108 -8.18 -9.08 -5.62
N GLY A 109 -8.21 -8.42 -6.78
CA GLY A 109 -7.01 -7.83 -7.39
C GLY A 109 -6.34 -6.79 -6.48
N SER A 110 -7.15 -5.94 -5.85
CA SER A 110 -6.66 -4.90 -4.93
C SER A 110 -6.03 -5.50 -3.67
N ILE A 111 -6.60 -6.59 -3.13
CA ILE A 111 -6.04 -7.31 -1.98
C ILE A 111 -4.67 -7.90 -2.32
N ILE A 112 -4.52 -8.53 -3.48
CA ILE A 112 -3.26 -9.15 -3.90
C ILE A 112 -2.18 -8.08 -4.07
N ILE A 113 -2.48 -6.98 -4.77
CA ILE A 113 -1.53 -5.88 -4.99
C ILE A 113 -1.11 -5.26 -3.65
N TYR A 114 -2.07 -5.03 -2.75
CA TYR A 114 -1.79 -4.51 -1.41
C TYR A 114 -0.89 -5.46 -0.61
N ALA A 115 -1.21 -6.75 -0.57
CA ALA A 115 -0.44 -7.74 0.18
C ALA A 115 1.01 -7.86 -0.34
N VAL A 116 1.19 -7.90 -1.66
CA VAL A 116 2.51 -7.92 -2.29
C VAL A 116 3.30 -6.65 -1.94
N THR A 117 2.66 -5.49 -2.07
CA THR A 117 3.29 -4.19 -1.78
C THR A 117 3.68 -4.07 -0.30
N LEU A 118 2.82 -4.55 0.60
CA LEU A 118 3.07 -4.55 2.04
C LEU A 118 4.30 -5.41 2.39
N VAL A 119 4.42 -6.60 1.81
CA VAL A 119 5.58 -7.48 2.01
C VAL A 119 6.85 -6.83 1.47
N LEU A 120 6.82 -6.25 0.27
CA LEU A 120 7.97 -5.55 -0.31
C LEU A 120 8.41 -4.34 0.54
N ALA A 121 7.45 -3.55 1.04
CA ALA A 121 7.71 -2.43 1.92
C ALA A 121 8.32 -2.88 3.25
N GLY A 122 7.75 -3.92 3.86
CA GLY A 122 8.27 -4.52 5.09
C GLY A 122 9.69 -5.04 4.94
N LEU A 123 10.00 -5.73 3.84
CA LEU A 123 11.34 -6.22 3.53
C LEU A 123 12.35 -5.06 3.37
N THR A 124 11.93 -3.97 2.74
CA THR A 124 12.78 -2.78 2.55
C THR A 124 13.11 -2.10 3.88
N ILE A 125 12.12 -1.98 4.76
CA ILE A 125 12.24 -1.28 6.05
C ILE A 125 12.97 -2.12 7.10
N GLY A 126 12.88 -3.45 6.99
CA GLY A 126 13.63 -4.37 7.83
C GLY A 126 15.13 -4.38 7.57
N LEU A 127 15.61 -3.78 6.47
CA LEU A 127 17.03 -3.68 6.18
C LEU A 127 17.69 -2.56 7.01
N PRO A 128 18.89 -2.81 7.58
CA PRO A 128 19.61 -1.81 8.36
C PRO A 128 20.04 -0.63 7.47
N THR A 129 19.74 0.59 7.91
CA THR A 129 20.06 1.82 7.16
C THR A 129 21.49 2.29 7.45
N LYS A 130 21.97 3.23 6.61
CA LYS A 130 23.31 3.84 6.77
C LYS A 130 23.52 4.47 8.15
N THR A 131 22.49 5.12 8.68
CA THR A 131 22.55 5.87 9.94
C THR A 131 22.80 4.98 11.15
N GLU A 132 22.15 3.81 11.23
CA GLU A 132 22.32 2.87 12.36
C GLU A 132 23.69 2.19 12.39
N ARG A 133 24.41 2.15 11.26
CA ARG A 133 25.78 1.62 11.22
C ARG A 133 26.82 2.60 11.74
N GLN A 134 26.56 3.91 11.64
CA GLN A 134 27.50 4.94 12.08
C GLN A 134 27.47 5.15 13.59
N GLU A 135 26.37 4.79 14.27
CA GLU A 135 26.25 4.81 15.73
C GLU A 135 26.77 3.53 16.42
N ARG A 136 27.11 2.49 15.64
CA ARG A 136 27.59 1.19 16.15
C ARG A 136 29.08 0.92 15.87
N GLY A 137 29.78 1.87 15.25
CA GLY A 137 31.23 1.83 15.02
C GLY A 137 31.91 2.89 15.87
#